data_AF-A0A832CJ00-F1
#
_entry.id   AF-A0A832CJ00-F1
#
_cell.length_a   1.000
_cell.length_b   1.000
_cell.length_c   1.000
_cell.angle_alpha   90.00
_cell.angle_beta   90.00
_cell.angle_gamma   90.00
#
_symmetry.space_group_name_H-M   'P 1'
#
loop_
_entity.id
_entity.type
_entity.pdbx_description
1 polymer ?
#
loop_
_entity_poly.entity_id
_entity_poly.type
_entity_poly.pdbx_seq_one_letter_code
_entity_poly.pdbx_strand_id
1 'polypeptide(L)' 'MRRAVLKVSGIGCGSCVVPSKGLFLRVEGVRSVRVLGSLVEISYDESKLSLEDLIERSGAEKYYFVSVVSDEPGETSS' A
#
# COMPACT_ATOMS: atom_id res chain seq x y z
N MET A 1 5.89 1.61 14.05
CA MET A 1 4.84 1.44 13.02
C MET A 1 5.04 2.53 11.97
N ARG A 2 5.09 2.16 10.69
CA ARG A 2 5.25 3.10 9.59
C ARG A 2 3.97 3.27 8.81
N ARG A 3 3.90 4.39 8.08
CA ARG A 3 2.81 4.69 7.17
C ARG A 3 3.40 5.09 5.83
N ALA A 4 3.14 4.25 4.83
CA ALA A 4 3.52 4.55 3.46
C ALA A 4 2.30 4.97 2.64
N VAL A 5 2.49 5.97 1.79
CA VAL A 5 1.52 6.42 0.81
C VAL A 5 1.96 5.92 -0.55
N LEU A 6 1.16 5.06 -1.16
CA LEU A 6 1.37 4.52 -2.49
C LEU A 6 0.38 5.13 -3.47
N LYS A 7 0.85 5.61 -4.61
CA LYS A 7 -0.01 5.99 -5.73
C LYS A 7 -0.27 4.76 -6.58
N VAL A 8 -1.54 4.42 -6.77
CA VAL A 8 -1.96 3.25 -7.52
C VAL A 8 -2.80 3.71 -8.72
N SER A 9 -2.29 3.45 -9.92
CA SER A 9 -2.97 3.76 -11.19
C SER A 9 -3.26 2.47 -11.97
N GLY A 10 -4.50 2.34 -12.46
CA GLY A 10 -4.96 1.16 -13.19
C GLY A 10 -4.31 1.00 -14.57
N ILE A 11 -3.90 -0.23 -14.90
CA ILE A 11 -3.46 -0.64 -16.24
C ILE A 11 -4.71 -1.12 -16.99
N GLY A 12 -5.40 -0.21 -17.67
CA GLY A 12 -6.54 -0.56 -18.51
C GLY A 12 -7.89 -0.06 -17.99
N CYS A 13 -8.61 0.55 -18.91
CA CYS A 13 -9.90 1.20 -18.77
C CYS A 13 -10.91 0.27 -18.06
N GLY A 14 -11.12 0.46 -16.74
CA GLY A 14 -12.26 -0.13 -16.03
C GLY A 14 -11.98 -0.85 -14.71
N SER A 15 -10.73 -1.20 -14.38
CA SER A 15 -10.45 -1.84 -13.08
C SER A 15 -10.30 -0.78 -12.00
N CYS A 16 -11.39 -0.54 -11.25
CA CYS A 16 -11.37 0.28 -10.04
C CYS A 16 -10.16 -0.10 -9.15
N VAL A 17 -9.60 0.88 -8.44
CA VAL A 17 -8.46 0.70 -7.52
C VAL A 17 -8.87 -0.06 -6.24
N VAL A 18 -10.18 -0.27 -6.04
CA VAL A 18 -10.78 -0.91 -4.86
C VAL A 18 -10.23 -2.33 -4.56
N PRO A 19 -9.99 -3.23 -5.53
CA PRO A 19 -9.43 -4.55 -5.29
C PRO A 19 -8.00 -4.50 -4.74
N SER A 20 -7.22 -3.45 -5.04
CA SER A 20 -5.83 -3.33 -4.60
C SER A 20 -5.70 -3.37 -3.06
N LYS A 21 -6.69 -2.84 -2.34
CA LYS A 21 -6.75 -2.91 -0.87
C LYS A 21 -6.66 -4.34 -0.34
N GLY A 22 -7.36 -5.29 -0.98
CA GLY A 22 -7.35 -6.69 -0.58
C GLY A 22 -5.99 -7.35 -0.80
N LEU A 23 -5.24 -6.91 -1.82
CA LEU A 23 -3.89 -7.39 -2.11
C LEU A 23 -2.90 -7.00 -1.00
N PHE A 24 -3.02 -5.79 -0.46
CA PHE A 24 -2.15 -5.34 0.63
C PHE A 24 -2.58 -5.93 1.98
N LEU A 25 -3.88 -6.03 2.26
CA LEU A 25 -4.39 -6.60 3.52
C LEU A 25 -3.99 -8.06 3.75
N ARG A 26 -3.74 -8.82 2.69
CA ARG A 26 -3.33 -10.22 2.79
C ARG A 26 -1.86 -10.39 3.19
N VAL A 27 -1.06 -9.31 3.12
CA VAL A 27 0.37 -9.37 3.42
C VAL A 27 0.57 -9.36 4.93
N GLU A 28 1.29 -10.36 5.43
CA GLU A 28 1.60 -10.47 6.85
C GLU A 28 2.52 -9.33 7.29
N GLY A 29 2.10 -8.58 8.32
CA GLY A 29 2.77 -7.34 8.76
C GLY A 29 2.02 -6.06 8.40
N VAL A 30 1.00 -6.15 7.55
CA VAL A 30 0.09 -5.02 7.27
C VAL A 30 -0.94 -4.90 8.38
N ARG A 31 -1.01 -3.70 8.96
CA ARG A 31 -1.87 -3.37 10.12
C ARG A 31 -3.19 -2.75 9.68
N SER A 32 -3.15 -1.87 8.68
CA SER A 32 -4.33 -1.25 8.09
C SER A 32 -4.03 -0.70 6.70
N VAL A 33 -5.06 -0.68 5.84
CA VAL A 33 -4.97 -0.14 4.48
C VAL A 33 -6.15 0.80 4.23
N ARG A 34 -5.85 2.02 3.80
CA ARG A 34 -6.82 3.08 3.52
C ARG A 34 -6.66 3.56 2.09
N VAL A 35 -7.74 3.50 1.31
CA VAL A 35 -7.74 3.96 -0.08
C VAL A 35 -8.35 5.35 -0.13
N LEU A 36 -7.61 6.29 -0.72
CA LEU A 36 -7.91 7.72 -0.87
C LEU A 36 -7.94 8.05 -2.38
N GLY A 37 -8.94 7.53 -3.09
CA GLY A 37 -9.05 7.67 -4.54
C GLY A 37 -7.94 6.92 -5.28
N SER A 38 -6.94 7.65 -5.80
CA SER A 38 -5.76 7.11 -6.49
C SER A 38 -4.57 6.85 -5.55
N LEU A 39 -4.68 7.27 -4.29
CA LEU A 39 -3.66 7.05 -3.26
C LEU A 39 -4.10 5.92 -2.32
N VAL A 40 -3.15 5.15 -1.83
CA VAL A 40 -3.35 4.05 -0.91
C VAL A 40 -2.37 4.24 0.24
N GLU A 41 -2.91 4.56 1.41
CA GLU A 41 -2.17 4.60 2.65
C GLU A 41 -2.12 3.23 3.29
N ILE A 42 -0.92 2.79 3.65
CA ILE A 42 -0.69 1.48 4.26
C ILE A 42 0.09 1.68 5.54
N SER A 43 -0.49 1.21 6.64
CA SER A 43 0.18 1.12 7.92
C SER A 43 0.75 -0.28 8.08
N TYR A 44 2.06 -0.40 8.18
CA TYR A 44 2.77 -1.66 8.29
C TYR A 44 3.84 -1.61 9.38
N ASP A 45 4.27 -2.77 9.84
CA ASP A 45 5.29 -2.90 10.86
C ASP A 45 6.67 -3.10 10.22
N GLU A 46 7.48 -2.03 10.18
CA GLU A 46 8.83 -2.04 9.61
C GLU A 46 9.77 -3.07 10.26
N SER A 47 9.51 -3.48 11.50
CA SER A 47 10.33 -4.50 12.17
C SER A 47 10.02 -5.92 11.67
N LYS A 48 8.93 -6.10 10.92
CA LYS A 48 8.50 -7.40 10.38
C LYS A 48 8.45 -7.42 8.84
N LEU A 49 8.19 -6.29 8.21
CA LEU A 49 7.94 -6.17 6.79
C LEU A 49 8.45 -4.82 6.29
N SER A 50 9.26 -4.83 5.24
CA SER A 50 9.72 -3.61 4.56
C SER A 50 8.72 -3.15 3.50
N LEU A 51 8.79 -1.88 3.09
CA LEU A 51 7.91 -1.34 2.04
C LEU A 51 8.07 -2.09 0.71
N GLU A 52 9.30 -2.40 0.33
CA GLU A 52 9.62 -3.15 -0.89
C GLU A 52 9.00 -4.55 -0.87
N ASP A 53 9.23 -5.31 0.22
CA ASP A 53 8.60 -6.62 0.46
C ASP A 53 7.07 -6.54 0.41
N LEU A 54 6.49 -5.50 1.02
CA LEU A 54 5.04 -5.32 1.04
C LEU A 54 4.48 -5.21 -0.37
N ILE A 55 5.11 -4.39 -1.20
CA ILE A 55 4.69 -4.17 -2.59
C ILE A 55 4.87 -5.48 -3.37
N GLU A 56 6.01 -6.15 -3.25
CA GLU A 56 6.29 -7.41 -3.94
C GLU A 56 5.30 -8.52 -3.55
N ARG A 57 5.10 -8.75 -2.24
CA ARG A 57 4.20 -9.79 -1.69
C ARG A 57 2.74 -9.53 -2.01
N SER A 58 2.34 -8.25 -2.08
CA SER A 58 0.98 -7.88 -2.48
C SER A 58 0.69 -8.31 -3.92
N GLY A 59 1.71 -8.32 -4.79
CA GLY A 59 1.57 -8.56 -6.22
C GLY A 59 0.79 -7.44 -6.94
N ALA A 60 0.59 -6.29 -6.30
CA ALA A 60 -0.16 -5.18 -6.87
C ALA A 60 0.49 -4.63 -8.15
N GLU A 61 1.82 -4.62 -8.24
CA GLU A 61 2.58 -4.18 -9.42
C GLU A 61 2.30 -4.99 -10.68
N LYS A 62 1.76 -6.22 -10.56
CA LYS A 62 1.36 -7.04 -11.71
C LYS A 62 0.10 -6.53 -12.40
N TYR A 63 -0.74 -5.78 -11.69
CA TYR A 63 -2.07 -5.35 -12.15
C TYR A 63 -2.20 -3.81 -12.20
N TYR A 64 -1.42 -3.12 -11.38
CA TYR A 64 -1.48 -1.67 -11.20
C TYR A 64 -0.08 -1.07 -11.25
N PHE A 65 0.02 0.18 -11.72
CA PHE A 65 1.22 0.97 -11.50
C PHE A 65 1.23 1.46 -10.05
N VAL A 66 2.13 0.90 -9.25
CA VAL A 66 2.38 1.32 -7.87
C VAL A 66 3.58 2.25 -7.87
N SER A 67 3.47 3.38 -7.18
CA SER A 67 4.61 4.29 -6.97
C SER A 67 4.58 4.80 -5.54
N VAL A 68 5.73 4.72 -4.86
CA VAL A 68 5.87 5.25 -3.51
C VAL A 68 5.85 6.78 -3.57
N VAL A 69 4.88 7.39 -2.89
CA VAL A 69 4.77 8.85 -2.76
C VAL A 69 5.53 9.31 -1.53
N SER A 70 5.30 8.64 -0.39
CA SER A 70 5.95 8.92 0.89
C SER A 70 6.08 7.64 1.70
N ASP A 71 7.18 7.51 2.46
CA ASP A 71 7.37 6.51 3.52
C ASP A 71 7.79 7.27 4.77
N GLU A 72 6.84 7.51 5.67
CA GLU A 72 7.10 8.24 6.91
C GLU A 72 6.80 7.34 8.11
N PRO A 73 7.62 7.40 9.19
CA PRO A 73 7.24 6.76 10.44
C PRO A 73 5.91 7.37 10.88
N GLY A 74 4.93 6.52 11.23
CA GLY A 74 3.60 7.01 11.56
C GLY A 74 3.66 7.93 12.76
N GLU A 75 3.60 9.25 12.55
CA GLU A 75 3.60 10.24 13.62
C GLU A 75 2.41 9.95 14.55
N THR A 76 2.72 9.47 15.75
CA THR A 76 1.83 9.62 16.89
C THR A 76 1.94 11.08 17.30
N SER A 77 1.13 11.94 16.70
CA SER A 77 0.99 13.31 17.17
C SER A 77 0.45 13.25 18.61
N SER A 78 1.24 13.83 19.52
CA SER A 78 1.18 13.81 20.99
C SER A 78 -0.19 14.07 21.61
#